data_AF-A0A6A6ITV3-F1
#
_entry.id   AF-A0A6A6ITV3-F1
#
_cell.length_a   1.000
_cell.length_b   1.000
_cell.length_c   1.000
_cell.angle_alpha   90.00
_cell.angle_beta   90.00
_cell.angle_gamma   90.00
#
_symmetry.space_group_name_H-M   'P 1'
#
loop_
_entity.id
_entity.type
_entity.pdbx_description
1 polymer ?
#
loop_
_entity_poly.entity_id
_entity_poly.type
_entity_poly.pdbx_seq_one_letter_code
_entity_poly.pdbx_strand_id
1 'polypeptide(L)' 'MKKADDMGYRAYAFASPMGKRLYERLGFQMLGSVTAQVEGEDEKLELFCLDYEKEIGEEEET' A
#
# COMPACT_ATOMS: atom_id res chain seq x y z
N MET A 1 -5.60 6.88 9.30
CA MET A 1 -5.79 5.44 9.55
C MET A 1 -6.96 5.19 10.47
N LYS A 2 -6.97 5.66 11.72
CA LYS A 2 -8.07 5.42 12.69
C LYS A 2 -9.51 5.34 12.11
N LYS A 3 -9.97 6.36 11.35
CA LYS A 3 -11.31 6.33 10.71
C LYS A 3 -11.51 5.27 9.61
N ALA A 4 -10.48 4.95 8.82
CA ALA A 4 -10.56 3.89 7.81
C ALA A 4 -10.49 2.51 8.47
N ASP A 5 -9.67 2.39 9.52
CA ASP A 5 -9.53 1.18 10.33
C ASP A 5 -10.85 0.84 11.04
N ASP A 6 -11.56 1.83 11.55
CA ASP A 6 -12.85 1.68 12.24
C ASP A 6 -13.98 1.24 11.28
N MET A 7 -13.76 1.31 9.97
CA MET A 7 -14.76 0.98 8.93
C MET A 7 -14.41 -0.29 8.15
N GLY A 8 -13.35 -1.01 8.53
CA GLY A 8 -12.90 -2.22 7.84
C GLY A 8 -12.44 -1.98 6.40
N TYR A 9 -12.00 -0.76 6.07
CA TYR A 9 -11.65 -0.44 4.69
C TYR A 9 -10.25 -0.91 4.32
N ARG A 10 -10.19 -1.66 3.22
CA ARG A 10 -8.94 -1.95 2.51
C ARG A 10 -8.45 -0.69 1.79
N ALA A 11 -7.18 -0.37 1.94
CA ALA A 11 -6.55 0.76 1.26
C ALA A 11 -5.42 0.30 0.35
N TYR A 12 -5.25 0.98 -0.79
CA TYR A 12 -4.18 0.73 -1.73
C TYR A 12 -3.32 1.98 -1.89
N ALA A 13 -2.01 1.80 -2.00
CA ALA A 13 -1.06 2.88 -2.22
C ALA A 13 -0.10 2.54 -3.37
N PHE A 14 0.10 3.51 -4.26
CA PHE A 14 1.24 3.52 -5.16
C PHE A 14 2.33 4.40 -4.56
N ALA A 15 3.54 3.86 -4.48
CA ALA A 15 4.63 4.52 -3.78
C ALA A 15 5.90 4.57 -4.62
N SER A 16 6.61 5.70 -4.50
CA SER A 16 8.01 5.79 -4.94
C SER A 16 8.91 4.92 -4.05
N PRO A 17 10.19 4.69 -4.41
CA PRO A 17 11.12 3.98 -3.54
C PRO A 17 11.22 4.54 -2.11
N MET A 18 11.13 5.87 -1.95
CA MET A 18 11.06 6.50 -0.63
C MET A 18 9.71 6.30 0.05
N GLY A 19 8.61 6.45 -0.69
CA GLY A 19 7.26 6.25 -0.16
C GLY A 19 7.03 4.81 0.32
N LYS A 20 7.60 3.81 -0.36
CA LYS A 20 7.50 2.40 0.00
C LYS A 20 7.86 2.15 1.47
N ARG A 21 9.03 2.65 1.89
CA ARG A 21 9.52 2.48 3.27
C ARG A 21 8.58 3.12 4.30
N LEU A 22 7.95 4.24 3.95
CA LEU A 22 6.98 4.89 4.82
C LEU A 22 5.73 4.02 4.97
N TYR A 23 5.17 3.53 3.88
CA TYR A 23 3.96 2.71 3.91
C TYR A 23 4.18 1.35 4.58
N GLU A 24 5.32 0.70 4.36
CA GLU A 24 5.69 -0.53 5.09
C GLU A 24 5.73 -0.29 6.60
N ARG A 25 6.26 0.86 7.06
CA ARG A 25 6.25 1.23 8.49
C ARG A 25 4.86 1.53 9.03
N LEU A 26 3.92 1.90 8.17
CA LEU A 26 2.52 2.12 8.51
C LEU A 26 1.70 0.82 8.47
N GLY A 27 2.34 -0.33 8.20
CA GLY A 27 1.70 -1.64 8.20
C GLY A 27 1.11 -2.06 6.86
N PHE A 28 1.41 -1.35 5.77
CA PHE A 28 1.07 -1.82 4.43
C PHE A 28 1.98 -2.99 4.04
N GLN A 29 1.42 -3.93 3.29
CA GLN A 29 2.15 -5.03 2.67
C GLN A 29 2.40 -4.74 1.20
N MET A 30 3.52 -5.25 0.68
CA MET A 30 3.89 -5.05 -0.71
C MET A 30 3.21 -6.12 -1.58
N LEU A 31 2.39 -5.68 -2.53
CA LEU A 31 1.76 -6.56 -3.52
C LEU A 31 2.69 -6.83 -4.70
N GLY A 32 3.48 -5.84 -5.12
CA GLY A 32 4.42 -5.95 -6.23
C GLY A 32 4.94 -4.59 -6.69
N SER A 33 5.65 -4.57 -7.82
CA SER A 33 6.10 -3.34 -8.48
C SER A 33 5.77 -3.32 -9.97
N VAL A 34 5.67 -2.12 -10.51
CA VAL A 34 5.43 -1.83 -11.93
C VAL A 34 6.47 -0.84 -12.39
N THR A 35 7.06 -1.07 -13.57
CA THR A 35 7.91 -0.08 -14.23
C THR A 35 7.06 0.73 -15.20
N ALA A 36 6.97 2.05 -14.97
CA ALA A 36 6.34 2.99 -15.87
C ALA A 36 7.39 3.74 -16.68
N GLN A 37 7.08 4.01 -17.94
CA GLN A 37 7.89 4.82 -18.85
C GLN A 37 6.93 5.72 -19.65
N VAL A 38 7.24 7.01 -19.72
CA VAL A 38 6.49 7.94 -20.57
C VAL A 38 6.92 7.73 -22.01
N GLU A 39 5.97 7.69 -22.93
CA GLU A 39 6.25 7.53 -24.35
C GLU A 39 7.16 8.66 -24.86
N GLY A 40 8.29 8.30 -25.46
CA GLY A 40 9.28 9.25 -25.96
C GLY A 40 10.34 9.71 -24.95
N GLU A 41 10.27 9.27 -23.70
CA GLU A 41 11.33 9.49 -22.70
C GLU A 41 12.16 8.21 -22.48
N ASP A 42 13.47 8.35 -22.27
CA ASP A 42 14.34 7.21 -21.93
C ASP A 42 14.25 6.82 -20.44
N GLU A 43 13.76 7.74 -19.61
CA GLU A 43 13.68 7.54 -18.16
C GLU A 43 12.55 6.57 -17.78
N LYS A 44 12.83 5.75 -16.77
CA LYS A 44 11.90 4.74 -16.24
C LYS A 44 11.74 4.95 -14.74
N LEU A 45 10.50 4.82 -14.29
CA LEU A 45 10.15 4.92 -12.88
C LEU A 45 9.62 3.58 -12.37
N GLU A 46 10.20 3.08 -11.28
CA GLU A 46 9.63 1.97 -10.54
C GLU A 46 8.61 2.48 -9.51
N LEU A 47 7.40 1.93 -9.57
CA LEU A 47 6.30 2.18 -8.65
C LEU A 47 6.00 0.91 -7.86
N PHE A 48 5.86 1.04 -6.55
CA PHE A 48 5.48 -0.06 -5.66
C PHE A 48 3.98 0.00 -5.38
N CYS A 49 3.31 -1.15 -5.51
CA CYS A 49 1.90 -1.33 -5.18
C CYS A 49 1.82 -1.93 -3.79
N LEU A 50 1.13 -1.28 -2.87
CA LEU A 50 0.96 -1.75 -1.51
C LEU A 50 -0.51 -1.80 -1.12
N ASP A 51 -0.85 -2.75 -0.26
CA ASP A 51 -2.16 -2.84 0.35
C ASP A 51 -2.08 -2.74 1.87
N TYR A 52 -3.15 -2.21 2.45
CA TYR A 52 -3.37 -2.24 3.88
C TYR A 52 -4.68 -2.96 4.13
N GLU A 53 -4.57 -4.08 4.84
CA GLU A 53 -5.68 -4.87 5.34
C GLU A 53 -5.49 -5.03 6.84
N LYS A 54 -6.47 -4.56 7.61
CA LYS A 54 -6.50 -4.81 9.05
C LYS A 54 -7.26 -6.11 9.24
N GLU A 55 -6.61 -7.14 9.78
CA GLU A 55 -7.31 -8.30 10.31
C GLU A 55 -8.30 -7.80 11.36
N ILE A 56 -9.60 -7.90 11.05
CA ILE A 56 -10.64 -7.73 12.05
C ILE A 56 -10.54 -9.01 12.88
N GLY A 57 -9.92 -8.93 14.05
CA GLY A 57 -9.93 -10.04 14.99
C GLY A 57 -11.39 -10.46 15.22
N GLU A 58 -11.68 -11.74 15.03
CA GLU A 58 -12.97 -12.31 15.41
C GLU A 58 -13.22 -11.91 16.87
N GLU A 59 -14.28 -11.14 17.12
CA GLU A 59 -14.74 -10.91 18.48
C GLU A 59 -15.09 -12.28 19.06
N GLU A 60 -14.26 -12.81 19.95
CA GLU A 60 -14.63 -13.96 20.79
C GLU A 60 -15.83 -13.54 21.65
N GLU A 61 -17.03 -13.87 21.19
CA GLU A 61 -18.24 -13.86 22.02
C GLU A 61 -17.99 -14.75 23.24
N THR A 62 -17.80 -14.13 24.41
CA THR A 62 -17.77 -14.80 25.73
C THR A 62 -18.82 -14.21 26.66
#